data_AF-A0A0Q5D4E6-F1
#
_entry.id   AF-A0A0Q5D4E6-F1
#
_cell.length_a   1.000
_cell.length_b   1.000
_cell.length_c   1.000
_cell.angle_alpha   90.00
_cell.angle_beta   90.00
_cell.angle_gamma   90.00
#
_symmetry.space_group_name_H-M   'P 1'
#
loop_
_entity.id
_entity.type
_entity.pdbx_description
1 polymer ?
#
loop_
_entity_poly.entity_id
_entity_poly.type
_entity_poly.pdbx_seq_one_letter_code
_entity_poly.pdbx_strand_id
1 'polypeptide(L)'
;MALGASRRLQDGVVAVETMTRFALAVLALASGVYTYLGARTILDGSPTAVFFAAIIYSVSVSVGIYAFWSYMARFYPHVTSRTGRTAMLAVMAAGAVMIMAMSSWLNAAALAGSSAVEQHLSETVEAYTADLDRAHQNAIAAQSLLPDIQRAGERFSQLAGVERQSGSLTGTTGSGSVVQLLTQMSAQMKSLEGNINGSREQVADLFEQGQKRLEAMRGLVSAPGDIGPRADQFSTEAVALTGVVSSLSQTSIAPSIRRAADDLAIGFIAPVPDGAAPDLVNRQNQVMETVKASVSAQSKALAKAADEILSRPTVGERRFVPLSPAGAVLEYAGDFIPAWAGAISIDLLPGVMVFILAVVHGAIRRQEDPLPFAERITAAELLQALEVQRAVSASGMSVEQATAAMEKPETSQEDARLAELKADEVKADENTNITSLDPKTRRDRSHEDR
;
A
#
# COMPACT_ATOMS: atom_id res chain seq x y z
N MET A 1 -9.26 49.50 28.51
CA MET A 1 -8.30 48.36 28.52
C MET A 1 -8.46 47.40 27.34
N ALA A 2 -9.68 47.08 26.87
CA ALA A 2 -9.90 46.13 25.77
C ALA A 2 -9.22 46.50 24.42
N LEU A 3 -9.20 47.78 24.04
CA LEU A 3 -8.56 48.26 22.79
C LEU A 3 -7.05 47.98 22.72
N GLY A 4 -6.35 47.94 23.86
CA GLY A 4 -4.90 47.66 23.91
C GLY A 4 -4.56 46.17 23.74
N ALA A 5 -5.51 45.26 23.96
CA ALA A 5 -5.31 43.83 23.69
C ALA A 5 -5.50 43.52 22.19
N SER A 6 -6.51 44.10 21.54
CA SER A 6 -6.77 43.88 20.11
C SER A 6 -5.62 44.41 19.25
N ARG A 7 -5.16 45.63 19.56
CA ARG A 7 -4.02 46.23 18.85
C ARG A 7 -2.74 45.41 18.96
N ARG A 8 -2.44 44.84 20.15
CA ARG A 8 -1.30 43.93 20.33
C ARG A 8 -1.42 42.64 19.52
N LEU A 9 -2.63 42.10 19.36
CA LEU A 9 -2.87 40.93 18.52
C LEU A 9 -2.72 41.27 17.03
N GLN A 10 -3.18 42.44 16.60
CA GLN A 10 -3.00 42.93 15.22
C GLN A 10 -1.51 43.13 14.91
N ASP A 11 -0.77 43.81 15.78
CA ASP A 11 0.68 44.00 15.65
C ASP A 11 1.40 42.63 15.60
N GLY A 12 0.97 41.66 16.41
CA GLY A 12 1.48 40.30 16.39
C GLY A 12 1.20 39.54 15.08
N VAL A 13 0.01 39.70 14.50
CA VAL A 13 -0.33 39.10 13.19
C VAL A 13 0.55 39.68 12.09
N VAL A 14 0.71 41.01 12.05
CA VAL A 14 1.57 41.68 11.06
C VAL A 14 3.03 41.25 11.22
N ALA A 15 3.52 41.14 12.46
CA ALA A 15 4.89 40.70 12.73
C ALA A 15 5.15 39.26 12.25
N VAL A 16 4.16 38.37 12.36
CA VAL A 16 4.29 36.95 12.00
C VAL A 16 3.89 36.67 10.55
N GLU A 17 3.25 37.62 9.85
CA GLU A 17 2.78 37.43 8.46
C GLU A 17 3.92 37.07 7.51
N THR A 18 5.03 37.81 7.55
CA THR A 18 6.20 37.55 6.72
C THR A 18 6.78 36.17 7.02
N MET A 19 6.94 35.84 8.31
CA MET A 19 7.42 34.53 8.75
C MET A 19 6.51 33.39 8.30
N THR A 20 5.18 33.59 8.34
CA THR A 20 4.16 32.62 7.92
C THR A 20 4.28 32.32 6.43
N ARG A 21 4.48 33.35 5.59
CA ARG A 21 4.67 33.17 4.14
C ARG A 21 5.95 32.41 3.83
N PHE A 22 7.06 32.73 4.52
CA PHE A 22 8.31 31.99 4.37
C PHE A 22 8.19 30.55 4.86
N ALA A 23 7.60 30.31 6.02
CA ALA A 23 7.38 28.97 6.54
C ALA A 23 6.54 28.12 5.57
N LEU A 24 5.46 28.69 5.01
CA LEU A 24 4.65 28.01 4.02
C LEU A 24 5.41 27.71 2.73
N ALA A 25 6.21 28.66 2.23
CA ALA A 25 7.06 28.45 1.06
C ALA A 25 8.09 27.33 1.29
N VAL A 26 8.71 27.29 2.47
CA VAL A 26 9.68 26.25 2.85
C VAL A 26 9.01 24.88 2.96
N LEU A 27 7.83 24.78 3.59
CA LEU A 27 7.08 23.52 3.69
C LEU A 27 6.64 23.01 2.31
N ALA A 28 6.11 23.89 1.46
CA ALA A 28 5.71 23.54 0.10
C ALA A 28 6.92 23.10 -0.75
N LEU A 29 8.07 23.78 -0.60
CA LEU A 29 9.32 23.38 -1.27
C LEU A 29 9.82 22.04 -0.76
N ALA A 30 9.80 21.80 0.55
CA ALA A 30 10.21 20.53 1.15
C ALA A 30 9.34 19.38 0.62
N SER A 31 8.00 19.54 0.62
CA SER A 31 7.07 18.59 0.01
C SER A 31 7.38 18.36 -1.46
N GLY A 32 7.68 19.42 -2.21
CA GLY A 32 8.13 19.34 -3.60
C GLY A 32 9.36 18.48 -3.81
N VAL A 33 10.43 18.73 -3.05
CA VAL A 33 11.69 17.99 -3.16
C VAL A 33 11.46 16.50 -2.88
N TYR A 34 10.70 16.16 -1.84
CA TYR A 34 10.39 14.76 -1.54
C TYR A 34 9.46 14.13 -2.60
N THR A 35 8.50 14.89 -3.13
CA THR A 35 7.65 14.45 -4.23
C THR A 35 8.48 14.15 -5.49
N TYR A 36 9.49 14.97 -5.79
CA TYR A 36 10.42 14.72 -6.89
C TYR A 36 11.20 13.40 -6.69
N LEU A 37 11.77 13.22 -5.50
CA LEU A 37 12.52 12.01 -5.17
C LEU A 37 11.64 10.76 -5.25
N GLY A 38 10.42 10.83 -4.70
CA GLY A 38 9.44 9.75 -4.77
C GLY A 38 8.98 9.44 -6.19
N ALA A 39 8.57 10.45 -6.96
CA ALA A 39 8.06 10.29 -8.32
C ALA A 39 9.11 9.65 -9.26
N ARG A 40 10.38 10.00 -9.07
CA ARG A 40 11.49 9.42 -9.85
C ARG A 40 11.58 7.89 -9.70
N THR A 41 11.09 7.32 -8.60
CA THR A 41 11.15 5.87 -8.35
C THR A 41 10.06 5.07 -9.06
N ILE A 42 9.08 5.74 -9.67
CA ILE A 42 7.88 5.10 -10.25
C ILE A 42 7.77 5.39 -11.75
N LEU A 43 8.39 6.48 -12.20
CA LEU A 43 8.38 6.87 -13.60
C LEU A 43 9.38 6.00 -14.40
N ASP A 44 8.85 5.34 -15.42
CA ASP A 44 9.64 4.59 -16.39
C ASP A 44 10.01 5.47 -17.60
N GLY A 45 11.24 5.35 -18.09
CA GLY A 45 11.68 6.03 -19.30
C GLY A 45 13.17 6.34 -19.31
N SER A 46 13.58 7.16 -20.29
CA SER A 46 14.97 7.64 -20.33
C SER A 46 15.26 8.52 -19.10
N PRO A 47 16.52 8.55 -18.61
CA PRO A 47 16.89 9.38 -17.45
C PRO A 47 16.45 10.85 -17.60
N THR A 48 16.55 11.38 -18.82
CA THR A 48 16.13 12.74 -19.15
C THR A 48 14.61 12.93 -19.07
N ALA A 49 13.83 11.98 -19.61
CA ALA A 49 12.37 12.07 -19.56
C ALA A 49 11.84 11.98 -18.12
N VAL A 50 12.36 11.03 -17.34
CA VAL A 50 12.02 10.85 -15.92
C VAL A 50 12.38 12.10 -15.12
N PHE A 51 13.57 12.68 -15.36
CA PHE A 51 14.01 13.92 -14.70
C PHE A 51 13.04 15.08 -14.94
N PHE A 52 12.69 15.37 -16.20
CA PHE A 52 11.79 16.48 -16.51
C PHE A 52 10.36 16.22 -16.04
N ALA A 53 9.84 15.00 -16.17
CA ALA A 53 8.51 14.64 -15.70
C ALA A 53 8.39 14.78 -14.18
N ALA A 54 9.38 14.28 -13.42
CA ALA A 54 9.42 14.41 -11.97
C ALA A 54 9.51 15.88 -11.52
N ILE A 55 10.29 16.72 -12.22
CA ILE A 55 10.38 18.16 -11.92
C ILE A 55 9.03 18.85 -12.15
N ILE A 56 8.41 18.63 -13.32
CA ILE A 56 7.13 19.27 -13.65
C ILE A 56 6.09 18.88 -12.60
N TYR A 57 6.00 17.58 -12.27
CA TYR A 57 5.08 17.08 -11.26
C TYR A 57 5.33 17.69 -9.88
N SER A 58 6.58 17.67 -9.41
CA SER A 58 6.99 18.24 -8.12
C SER A 58 6.69 19.74 -8.02
N VAL A 59 7.00 20.51 -9.06
CA VAL A 59 6.74 21.96 -9.10
C VAL A 59 5.24 22.23 -9.08
N SER A 60 4.45 21.50 -9.88
CA SER A 60 2.99 21.62 -9.88
C SER A 60 2.38 21.33 -8.50
N VAL A 61 2.82 20.25 -7.84
CA VAL A 61 2.37 19.90 -6.49
C VAL A 61 2.78 20.98 -5.47
N SER A 62 4.03 21.45 -5.51
CA SER A 62 4.53 22.50 -4.61
C SER A 62 3.74 23.80 -4.73
N VAL A 63 3.51 24.25 -5.97
CA VAL A 63 2.71 25.45 -6.25
C VAL A 63 1.27 25.25 -5.80
N GLY A 64 0.70 24.06 -6.03
CA GLY A 64 -0.65 23.71 -5.58
C GLY A 64 -0.80 23.77 -4.05
N ILE A 65 0.13 23.14 -3.32
CA ILE A 65 0.16 23.16 -1.84
C ILE A 65 0.32 24.59 -1.32
N TYR A 66 1.29 25.34 -1.85
CA TYR A 66 1.53 26.72 -1.46
C TYR A 66 0.30 27.60 -1.72
N ALA A 67 -0.30 27.51 -2.90
CA ALA A 67 -1.47 28.28 -3.27
C ALA A 67 -2.65 27.92 -2.36
N PHE A 68 -2.99 26.63 -2.25
CA PHE A 68 -4.11 26.15 -1.43
C PHE A 68 -4.03 26.66 0.00
N TRP A 69 -2.90 26.47 0.67
CA TRP A 69 -2.73 26.91 2.04
C TRP A 69 -2.66 28.43 2.18
N SER A 70 -2.13 29.15 1.17
CA SER A 70 -2.18 30.62 1.13
C SER A 70 -3.62 31.13 1.05
N TYR A 71 -4.45 30.52 0.20
CA TYR A 71 -5.89 30.83 0.12
C TYR A 71 -6.57 30.53 1.45
N MET A 72 -6.33 29.36 2.05
CA MET A 72 -6.93 29.01 3.34
C MET A 72 -6.53 29.97 4.46
N ALA A 73 -5.25 30.30 4.58
CA ALA A 73 -4.74 31.24 5.58
C ALA A 73 -5.32 32.65 5.41
N ARG A 74 -5.56 33.06 4.16
CA ARG A 74 -6.13 34.38 3.85
C ARG A 74 -7.64 34.44 4.07
N PHE A 75 -8.40 33.48 3.59
CA PHE A 75 -9.86 33.59 3.53
C PHE A 75 -10.56 32.99 4.76
N TYR A 76 -10.11 31.85 5.28
CA TYR A 76 -10.81 31.17 6.38
C TYR A 76 -10.97 32.04 7.64
N PRO A 77 -9.93 32.76 8.11
CA PRO A 77 -10.06 33.60 9.31
C PRO A 77 -11.12 34.72 9.17
N HIS A 78 -11.39 35.17 7.94
CA HIS A 78 -12.27 36.30 7.65
C HIS A 78 -13.74 35.91 7.46
N VAL A 79 -14.04 34.62 7.22
CA VAL A 79 -15.43 34.16 7.09
C VAL A 79 -16.11 34.15 8.47
N THR A 80 -17.23 34.87 8.59
CA THR A 80 -17.95 35.07 9.85
C THR A 80 -19.21 34.21 9.97
N SER A 81 -19.88 33.90 8.86
CA SER A 81 -21.10 33.10 8.86
C SER A 81 -20.83 31.65 9.25
N ARG A 82 -21.72 31.04 10.04
CA ARG A 82 -21.59 29.63 10.46
C ARG A 82 -21.55 28.70 9.25
N THR A 83 -22.45 28.89 8.30
CA THR A 83 -22.52 28.14 7.03
C THR A 83 -21.26 28.31 6.18
N GLY A 84 -20.73 29.53 6.09
CA GLY A 84 -19.50 29.80 5.35
C GLY A 84 -18.28 29.15 6.00
N ARG A 85 -18.17 29.17 7.34
CA ARG A 85 -17.09 28.48 8.06
C ARG A 85 -17.15 26.97 7.89
N THR A 86 -18.32 26.36 7.99
CA THR A 86 -18.47 24.91 7.77
C THR A 86 -18.15 24.54 6.33
N ALA A 87 -18.57 25.34 5.35
CA ALA A 87 -18.22 25.13 3.95
C ALA A 87 -16.70 25.22 3.71
N MET A 88 -16.04 26.22 4.28
CA MET A 88 -14.59 26.35 4.19
C MET A 88 -13.84 25.22 4.90
N LEU A 89 -14.34 24.73 6.04
CA LEU A 89 -13.78 23.54 6.69
C LEU A 89 -13.91 22.29 5.82
N ALA A 90 -15.05 22.12 5.13
CA ALA A 90 -15.23 21.01 4.19
C ALA A 90 -14.27 21.13 2.99
N VAL A 91 -14.10 22.32 2.42
CA VAL A 91 -13.11 22.59 1.36
C VAL A 91 -11.69 22.33 1.86
N MET A 92 -11.37 22.74 3.09
CA MET A 92 -10.07 22.50 3.71
C MET A 92 -9.79 21.01 3.87
N ALA A 93 -10.77 20.25 4.37
CA ALA A 93 -10.66 18.81 4.55
C ALA A 93 -10.50 18.09 3.19
N ALA A 94 -11.31 18.47 2.19
CA ALA A 94 -11.21 17.90 0.85
C ALA A 94 -9.84 18.21 0.20
N GLY A 95 -9.34 19.44 0.35
CA GLY A 95 -8.02 19.83 -0.13
C GLY A 95 -6.89 19.12 0.62
N ALA A 96 -6.99 18.94 1.93
CA ALA A 96 -6.03 18.17 2.73
C ALA A 96 -5.95 16.70 2.25
N VAL A 97 -7.10 16.05 2.03
CA VAL A 97 -7.15 14.69 1.47
C VAL A 97 -6.54 14.64 0.07
N MET A 98 -6.81 15.63 -0.79
CA MET A 98 -6.23 15.71 -2.12
C MET A 98 -4.70 15.87 -2.08
N ILE A 99 -4.18 16.73 -1.20
CA ILE A 99 -2.74 16.91 -1.00
C ILE A 99 -2.11 15.59 -0.53
N MET A 100 -2.71 14.93 0.46
CA MET A 100 -2.21 13.64 0.95
C MET A 100 -2.17 12.58 -0.15
N ALA A 101 -3.24 12.49 -0.96
CA ALA A 101 -3.33 11.52 -2.04
C ALA A 101 -2.29 11.76 -3.15
N MET A 102 -1.98 13.02 -3.44
CA MET A 102 -0.98 13.36 -4.45
C MET A 102 0.46 13.24 -3.94
N SER A 103 0.74 13.66 -2.71
CA SER A 103 2.11 13.91 -2.25
C SER A 103 2.58 13.03 -1.09
N SER A 104 1.75 12.80 -0.06
CA SER A 104 2.24 12.20 1.20
C SER A 104 2.86 10.80 1.02
N TRP A 105 2.31 9.96 0.14
CA TRP A 105 2.89 8.63 -0.10
C TRP A 105 4.22 8.68 -0.87
N LEU A 106 4.39 9.63 -1.80
CA LEU A 106 5.67 9.88 -2.48
C LEU A 106 6.69 10.48 -1.54
N ASN A 107 6.24 11.34 -0.62
CA ASN A 107 7.09 11.91 0.41
C ASN A 107 7.58 10.82 1.39
N ALA A 108 6.69 9.89 1.77
CA ALA A 108 7.05 8.73 2.58
C ALA A 108 8.02 7.80 1.83
N ALA A 109 7.80 7.56 0.53
CA ALA A 109 8.71 6.81 -0.33
C ALA A 109 10.11 7.44 -0.40
N ALA A 110 10.19 8.76 -0.47
CA ALA A 110 11.48 9.45 -0.49
C ALA A 110 12.23 9.36 0.85
N LEU A 111 11.51 9.28 1.97
CA LEU A 111 12.08 9.21 3.32
C LEU A 111 12.50 7.78 3.71
N ALA A 112 11.67 6.79 3.38
CA ALA A 112 11.82 5.42 3.88
C ALA A 112 11.80 4.34 2.79
N GLY A 113 11.71 4.72 1.51
CA GLY A 113 11.59 3.78 0.39
C GLY A 113 12.70 2.75 0.34
N SER A 114 13.95 3.16 0.58
CA SER A 114 15.08 2.23 0.55
C SER A 114 15.00 1.20 1.68
N SER A 115 14.67 1.65 2.89
CA SER A 115 14.51 0.77 4.05
C SER A 115 13.31 -0.16 3.92
N ALA A 116 12.21 0.29 3.30
CA ALA A 116 11.05 -0.55 3.01
C ALA A 116 11.38 -1.64 1.99
N VAL A 117 12.18 -1.35 0.97
CA VAL A 117 12.68 -2.38 0.04
C VAL A 117 13.62 -3.34 0.77
N GLU A 118 14.52 -2.87 1.64
CA GLU A 118 15.38 -3.77 2.43
C GLU A 118 14.57 -4.72 3.31
N GLN A 119 13.49 -4.24 3.94
CA GLN A 119 12.57 -5.09 4.68
C GLN A 119 11.91 -6.14 3.77
N HIS A 120 11.41 -5.72 2.60
CA HIS A 120 10.82 -6.65 1.63
C HIS A 120 11.80 -7.77 1.23
N LEU A 121 13.05 -7.41 0.95
CA LEU A 121 14.08 -8.38 0.59
C LEU A 121 14.39 -9.30 1.78
N SER A 122 14.48 -8.78 3.01
CA SER A 122 14.73 -9.56 4.22
C SER A 122 13.65 -10.62 4.45
N GLU A 123 12.38 -10.23 4.44
CA GLU A 123 11.26 -11.17 4.59
C GLU A 123 11.22 -12.20 3.46
N THR A 124 11.57 -11.78 2.25
CA THR A 124 11.67 -12.68 1.09
C THR A 124 12.76 -13.73 1.31
N VAL A 125 13.94 -13.36 1.83
CA VAL A 125 15.01 -14.33 2.16
C VAL A 125 14.56 -15.33 3.20
N GLU A 126 13.89 -14.88 4.26
CA GLU A 126 13.39 -15.77 5.31
C GLU A 126 12.43 -16.80 4.73
N ALA A 127 11.52 -16.35 3.86
CA ALA A 127 10.56 -17.22 3.24
C ALA A 127 11.19 -18.22 2.25
N TYR A 128 12.18 -17.79 1.48
CA TYR A 128 12.99 -18.69 0.63
C TYR A 128 13.82 -19.69 1.45
N THR A 129 14.31 -19.29 2.62
CA THR A 129 15.02 -20.18 3.55
C THR A 129 14.08 -21.29 4.00
N ALA A 130 12.87 -20.95 4.44
CA ALA A 130 11.87 -21.92 4.85
C ALA A 130 11.44 -22.86 3.71
N ASP A 131 11.35 -22.36 2.48
CA ASP A 131 11.01 -23.15 1.30
C ASP A 131 12.13 -24.12 0.91
N LEU A 132 13.41 -23.68 0.95
CA LEU A 132 14.56 -24.57 0.73
C LEU A 132 14.64 -25.67 1.79
N ASP A 133 14.48 -25.32 3.06
CA ASP A 133 14.52 -26.28 4.16
C ASP A 133 13.40 -27.32 4.04
N ARG A 134 12.18 -26.89 3.70
CA ARG A 134 11.04 -27.79 3.49
C ARG A 134 11.27 -28.73 2.31
N ALA A 135 11.79 -28.22 1.19
CA ALA A 135 12.12 -29.06 0.03
C ALA A 135 13.21 -30.08 0.38
N HIS A 136 14.24 -29.68 1.12
CA HIS A 136 15.30 -30.58 1.58
C HIS A 136 14.76 -31.67 2.51
N GLN A 137 13.95 -31.30 3.51
CA GLN A 137 13.31 -32.24 4.44
C GLN A 137 12.43 -33.27 3.72
N ASN A 138 11.69 -32.85 2.69
CA ASN A 138 10.90 -33.75 1.85
C ASN A 138 11.79 -34.69 1.03
N ALA A 139 12.89 -34.21 0.47
CA ALA A 139 13.83 -35.01 -0.31
C ALA A 139 14.56 -36.07 0.54
N ILE A 140 15.00 -35.72 1.75
CA ILE A 140 15.67 -36.67 2.65
C ILE A 140 14.71 -37.66 3.32
N ALA A 141 13.40 -37.38 3.33
CA ALA A 141 12.40 -38.26 3.95
C ALA A 141 12.45 -39.67 3.36
N ALA A 142 12.64 -39.78 2.04
CA ALA A 142 12.78 -41.06 1.34
C ALA A 142 14.03 -41.85 1.76
N GLN A 143 15.08 -41.17 2.23
CA GLN A 143 16.32 -41.81 2.71
C GLN A 143 16.10 -42.54 4.04
N SER A 144 15.08 -42.17 4.83
CA SER A 144 14.74 -42.90 6.07
C SER A 144 14.29 -44.34 5.82
N LEU A 145 13.84 -44.65 4.60
CA LEU A 145 13.42 -45.99 4.19
C LEU A 145 14.60 -46.89 3.76
N LEU A 146 15.79 -46.31 3.57
CA LEU A 146 16.96 -47.05 3.09
C LEU A 146 17.34 -48.25 3.98
N PRO A 147 17.40 -48.13 5.33
CA PRO A 147 17.74 -49.26 6.19
C PRO A 147 16.70 -50.39 6.10
N ASP A 148 15.43 -50.07 5.85
CA ASP A 148 14.37 -51.06 5.71
C ASP A 148 14.47 -51.82 4.39
N ILE A 149 14.79 -51.10 3.31
CA ILE A 149 15.03 -51.65 1.98
C ILE A 149 16.26 -52.57 1.98
N GLN A 150 17.37 -52.13 2.61
CA GLN A 150 18.58 -52.92 2.76
C GLN A 150 18.32 -54.22 3.53
N ARG A 151 17.67 -54.13 4.71
CA ARG A 151 17.31 -55.30 5.51
C ARG A 151 16.39 -56.27 4.76
N ALA A 152 15.43 -55.76 4.00
CA ALA A 152 14.55 -56.59 3.18
C ALA A 152 15.34 -57.29 2.05
N GLY A 153 16.20 -56.57 1.35
CA GLY A 153 17.04 -57.11 0.27
C GLY A 153 18.00 -58.20 0.74
N GLU A 154 18.63 -58.02 1.91
CA GLU A 154 19.49 -59.02 2.55
C GLU A 154 18.72 -60.28 2.95
N ARG A 155 17.55 -60.12 3.57
CA ARG A 155 16.68 -61.25 3.94
C ARG A 155 16.29 -62.08 2.72
N PHE A 156 15.87 -61.45 1.62
CA PHE A 156 15.56 -62.18 0.38
C PHE A 156 16.80 -62.90 -0.19
N SER A 157 17.97 -62.26 -0.15
CA SER A 157 19.22 -62.87 -0.62
C SER A 157 19.62 -64.08 0.23
N GLN A 158 19.50 -63.99 1.55
CA GLN A 158 19.81 -65.09 2.47
C GLN A 158 18.84 -66.24 2.28
N LEU A 159 17.54 -65.95 2.18
CA LEU A 159 16.50 -66.96 1.99
C LEU A 159 16.69 -67.71 0.66
N ALA A 160 17.07 -67.00 -0.41
CA ALA A 160 17.44 -67.61 -1.69
C ALA A 160 18.69 -68.52 -1.57
N GLY A 161 19.66 -68.13 -0.77
CA GLY A 161 20.89 -68.89 -0.52
C GLY A 161 20.63 -70.19 0.24
N VAL A 162 19.87 -70.11 1.33
CA VAL A 162 19.46 -71.28 2.12
C VAL A 162 18.65 -72.25 1.25
N GLU A 163 17.67 -71.74 0.50
CA GLU A 163 16.85 -72.60 -0.36
C GLU A 163 17.66 -73.31 -1.44
N ARG A 164 18.63 -72.63 -2.05
CA ARG A 164 19.52 -73.23 -3.04
C ARG A 164 20.40 -74.34 -2.47
N GLN A 165 20.91 -74.17 -1.24
CA GLN A 165 21.90 -75.07 -0.63
C GLN A 165 21.26 -76.26 0.10
N SER A 166 20.18 -76.04 0.84
CA SER A 166 19.57 -77.05 1.72
C SER A 166 18.16 -77.45 1.29
N GLY A 167 17.52 -76.68 0.40
CA GLY A 167 16.11 -76.89 0.06
C GLY A 167 15.19 -76.79 1.28
N SER A 168 15.58 -76.02 2.30
CA SER A 168 14.89 -76.04 3.60
C SER A 168 13.41 -75.64 3.55
N LEU A 169 12.99 -74.87 2.52
CA LEU A 169 11.62 -74.43 2.35
C LEU A 169 10.85 -75.44 1.51
N THR A 170 11.34 -75.85 0.34
CA THR A 170 10.60 -76.76 -0.57
C THR A 170 10.89 -78.26 -0.39
N GLY A 171 11.89 -78.60 0.41
CA GLY A 171 12.40 -79.96 0.58
C GLY A 171 13.31 -80.45 -0.54
N THR A 172 13.66 -79.59 -1.51
CA THR A 172 14.52 -79.92 -2.66
C THR A 172 15.59 -78.86 -2.88
N THR A 173 16.84 -79.27 -3.04
CA THR A 173 17.97 -78.38 -3.33
C THR A 173 18.02 -77.97 -4.80
N GLY A 174 18.42 -76.75 -5.11
CA GLY A 174 18.67 -76.31 -6.49
C GLY A 174 18.15 -74.90 -6.82
N SER A 175 18.25 -74.49 -8.08
CA SER A 175 17.82 -73.18 -8.58
C SER A 175 16.35 -73.18 -9.04
N GLY A 176 15.45 -73.65 -8.16
CA GLY A 176 14.02 -73.71 -8.44
C GLY A 176 13.35 -72.33 -8.55
N SER A 177 12.05 -72.35 -8.84
CA SER A 177 11.18 -71.19 -8.98
C SER A 177 11.22 -70.21 -7.79
N VAL A 178 11.23 -70.75 -6.57
CA VAL A 178 11.33 -69.94 -5.33
C VAL A 178 12.65 -69.18 -5.26
N VAL A 179 13.77 -69.82 -5.64
CA VAL A 179 15.09 -69.19 -5.63
C VAL A 179 15.17 -68.07 -6.66
N GLN A 180 14.60 -68.26 -7.85
CA GLN A 180 14.54 -67.22 -8.90
C GLN A 180 13.76 -65.99 -8.41
N LEU A 181 12.58 -66.20 -7.81
CA LEU A 181 11.75 -65.13 -7.26
C LEU A 181 12.50 -64.34 -6.17
N LEU A 182 13.05 -65.03 -5.16
CA LEU A 182 13.78 -64.37 -4.08
C LEU A 182 15.02 -63.61 -4.59
N THR A 183 15.69 -64.13 -5.62
CA THR A 183 16.83 -63.46 -6.27
C THR A 183 16.37 -62.19 -7.00
N GLN A 184 15.25 -62.24 -7.73
CA GLN A 184 14.66 -61.08 -8.41
C GLN A 184 14.26 -60.00 -7.40
N MET A 185 13.60 -60.37 -6.30
CA MET A 185 13.18 -59.43 -5.25
C MET A 185 14.39 -58.76 -4.59
N SER A 186 15.45 -59.52 -4.30
CA SER A 186 16.69 -58.97 -3.78
C SER A 186 17.35 -58.00 -4.77
N ALA A 187 17.35 -58.32 -6.06
CA ALA A 187 17.88 -57.43 -7.10
C ALA A 187 17.08 -56.12 -7.21
N GLN A 188 15.75 -56.18 -7.11
CA GLN A 188 14.89 -54.99 -7.11
C GLN A 188 15.15 -54.09 -5.90
N MET A 189 15.32 -54.66 -4.69
CA MET A 189 15.70 -53.89 -3.49
C MET A 189 17.08 -53.25 -3.63
N LYS A 190 18.06 -53.96 -4.20
CA LYS A 190 19.40 -53.41 -4.48
C LYS A 190 19.36 -52.28 -5.52
N SER A 191 18.51 -52.39 -6.53
CA SER A 191 18.30 -51.31 -7.50
C SER A 191 17.70 -50.07 -6.83
N LEU A 192 16.72 -50.25 -5.94
CA LEU A 192 16.12 -49.15 -5.19
C LEU A 192 17.13 -48.49 -4.24
N GLU A 193 17.94 -49.28 -3.55
CA GLU A 193 19.07 -48.80 -2.74
C GLU A 193 20.04 -47.96 -3.57
N GLY A 194 20.44 -48.43 -4.77
CA GLY A 194 21.31 -47.69 -5.68
C GLY A 194 20.72 -46.33 -6.07
N ASN A 195 19.43 -46.30 -6.40
CA ASN A 195 18.72 -45.05 -6.73
C ASN A 195 18.67 -44.09 -5.54
N ILE A 196 18.40 -44.59 -4.31
CA ILE A 196 18.39 -43.78 -3.08
C ILE A 196 19.76 -43.18 -2.79
N ASN A 197 20.83 -43.95 -2.93
CA ASN A 197 22.19 -43.46 -2.72
C ASN A 197 22.58 -42.39 -3.76
N GLY A 198 22.24 -42.58 -5.04
CA GLY A 198 22.52 -41.58 -6.08
C GLY A 198 21.76 -40.27 -5.87
N SER A 199 20.47 -40.35 -5.51
CA SER A 199 19.68 -39.15 -5.18
C SER A 199 20.20 -38.44 -3.93
N ARG A 200 20.73 -39.16 -2.93
CA ARG A 200 21.29 -38.54 -1.72
C ARG A 200 22.42 -37.57 -2.03
N GLU A 201 23.33 -37.94 -2.92
CA GLU A 201 24.42 -37.07 -3.38
C GLU A 201 23.86 -35.85 -4.12
N GLN A 202 22.92 -36.06 -5.04
CA GLN A 202 22.27 -34.98 -5.78
C GLN A 202 21.50 -34.00 -4.88
N VAL A 203 20.79 -34.51 -3.86
CA VAL A 203 20.06 -33.71 -2.86
C VAL A 203 21.02 -32.88 -2.02
N ALA A 204 22.17 -33.43 -1.64
CA ALA A 204 23.18 -32.71 -0.87
C ALA A 204 23.80 -31.56 -1.68
N ASP A 205 24.16 -31.82 -2.93
CA ASP A 205 24.71 -30.80 -3.84
C ASP A 205 23.70 -29.68 -4.13
N LEU A 206 22.45 -30.01 -4.44
CA LEU A 206 21.39 -29.02 -4.64
C LEU A 206 21.14 -28.17 -3.38
N PHE A 207 21.16 -28.79 -2.20
CA PHE A 207 20.98 -28.06 -0.95
C PHE A 207 22.16 -27.11 -0.68
N GLU A 208 23.40 -27.54 -0.91
CA GLU A 208 24.57 -26.68 -0.80
C GLU A 208 24.50 -25.49 -1.77
N GLN A 209 24.11 -25.75 -3.03
CA GLN A 209 23.88 -24.68 -4.00
C GLN A 209 22.82 -23.70 -3.50
N GLY A 210 21.69 -24.18 -2.99
CA GLY A 210 20.62 -23.35 -2.42
C GLY A 210 21.10 -22.51 -1.24
N GLN A 211 21.92 -23.06 -0.34
CA GLN A 211 22.49 -22.33 0.79
C GLN A 211 23.45 -21.21 0.33
N LYS A 212 24.30 -21.47 -0.67
CA LYS A 212 25.17 -20.42 -1.27
C LYS A 212 24.35 -19.28 -1.88
N ARG A 213 23.23 -19.58 -2.54
CA ARG A 213 22.32 -18.57 -3.08
C ARG A 213 21.68 -17.74 -1.97
N LEU A 214 21.20 -18.38 -0.90
CA LEU A 214 20.67 -17.68 0.27
C LEU A 214 21.71 -16.81 0.96
N GLU A 215 22.96 -17.26 1.05
CA GLU A 215 24.08 -16.45 1.57
C GLU A 215 24.30 -15.21 0.71
N ALA A 216 24.34 -15.36 -0.62
CA ALA A 216 24.43 -14.22 -1.54
C ALA A 216 23.26 -13.24 -1.36
N MET A 217 22.03 -13.76 -1.25
CA MET A 217 20.85 -12.92 -1.00
C MET A 217 20.94 -12.15 0.32
N ARG A 218 21.37 -12.78 1.42
CA ARG A 218 21.62 -12.09 2.72
C ARG A 218 22.73 -11.04 2.60
N GLY A 219 23.76 -11.34 1.82
CA GLY A 219 24.80 -10.36 1.46
C GLY A 219 24.21 -9.14 0.77
N LEU A 220 23.33 -9.32 -0.21
CA LEU A 220 22.67 -8.23 -0.93
C LEU A 220 21.75 -7.40 -0.03
N VAL A 221 21.05 -8.02 0.92
CA VAL A 221 20.20 -7.32 1.91
C VAL A 221 21.01 -6.48 2.89
N SER A 222 22.17 -6.97 3.33
CA SER A 222 23.01 -6.29 4.34
C SER A 222 24.06 -5.34 3.77
N ALA A 223 24.34 -5.41 2.46
CA ALA A 223 25.36 -4.59 1.83
C ALA A 223 25.03 -3.09 1.92
N PRO A 224 26.01 -2.21 2.16
CA PRO A 224 25.79 -0.78 2.08
C PRO A 224 25.64 -0.30 0.62
N GLY A 225 24.96 0.83 0.40
CA GLY A 225 24.83 1.48 -0.91
C GLY A 225 23.43 1.43 -1.51
N ASP A 226 23.32 1.88 -2.76
CA ASP A 226 22.02 2.05 -3.45
C ASP A 226 21.23 0.74 -3.55
N ILE A 227 19.99 0.77 -3.07
CA ILE A 227 19.13 -0.41 -2.98
C ILE A 227 18.66 -0.91 -4.35
N GLY A 228 18.55 -0.04 -5.36
CA GLY A 228 18.03 -0.40 -6.69
C GLY A 228 18.83 -1.52 -7.36
N PRO A 229 20.14 -1.31 -7.65
CA PRO A 229 20.98 -2.35 -8.24
C PRO A 229 21.08 -3.61 -7.39
N ARG A 230 21.04 -3.47 -6.06
CA ARG A 230 21.04 -4.60 -5.11
C ARG A 230 19.76 -5.43 -5.24
N ALA A 231 18.60 -4.80 -5.34
CA ALA A 231 17.32 -5.46 -5.56
C ALA A 231 17.26 -6.18 -6.92
N ASP A 232 17.86 -5.61 -7.96
CA ASP A 232 17.97 -6.26 -9.28
C ASP A 232 18.83 -7.53 -9.23
N GLN A 233 19.99 -7.47 -8.55
CA GLN A 233 20.83 -8.64 -8.31
C GLN A 233 20.12 -9.69 -7.46
N PHE A 234 19.37 -9.25 -6.45
CA PHE A 234 18.58 -10.13 -5.60
C PHE A 234 17.53 -10.89 -6.42
N SER A 235 16.87 -10.24 -7.37
CA SER A 235 15.92 -10.88 -8.29
C SER A 235 16.55 -12.04 -9.05
N THR A 236 17.80 -11.86 -9.50
CA THR A 236 18.56 -12.91 -10.21
C THR A 236 18.82 -14.12 -9.29
N GLU A 237 19.27 -13.88 -8.06
CA GLU A 237 19.49 -14.94 -7.08
C GLU A 237 18.18 -15.63 -6.66
N ALA A 238 17.08 -14.88 -6.54
CA ALA A 238 15.76 -15.43 -6.21
C ALA A 238 15.24 -16.39 -7.29
N VAL A 239 15.39 -16.03 -8.57
CA VAL A 239 15.02 -16.92 -9.69
C VAL A 239 15.90 -18.18 -9.69
N ALA A 240 17.22 -18.02 -9.50
CA ALA A 240 18.13 -19.16 -9.42
C ALA A 240 17.77 -20.11 -8.26
N LEU A 241 17.45 -19.55 -7.08
CA LEU A 241 17.05 -20.33 -5.91
C LEU A 241 15.69 -21.03 -6.12
N THR A 242 14.70 -20.38 -6.74
CA THR A 242 13.46 -21.04 -7.15
C THR A 242 13.76 -22.26 -8.02
N GLY A 243 14.69 -22.15 -8.97
CA GLY A 243 15.13 -23.28 -9.81
C GLY A 243 15.75 -24.44 -9.01
N VAL A 244 16.57 -24.13 -8.00
CA VAL A 244 17.15 -25.13 -7.09
C VAL A 244 16.06 -25.83 -6.27
N VAL A 245 15.12 -25.08 -5.69
CA VAL A 245 14.00 -25.62 -4.89
C VAL A 245 13.10 -26.53 -5.73
N SER A 246 12.81 -26.13 -6.98
CA SER A 246 12.06 -26.97 -7.91
C SER A 246 12.82 -28.24 -8.27
N SER A 247 14.13 -28.14 -8.53
CA SER A 247 14.99 -29.30 -8.82
C SER A 247 15.01 -30.28 -7.64
N LEU A 248 15.16 -29.76 -6.41
CA LEU A 248 15.16 -30.54 -5.17
C LEU A 248 13.83 -31.29 -4.96
N SER A 249 12.72 -30.63 -5.28
CA SER A 249 11.38 -31.24 -5.23
C SER A 249 11.21 -32.36 -6.28
N GLN A 250 11.82 -32.22 -7.45
CA GLN A 250 11.79 -33.22 -8.54
C GLN A 250 12.74 -34.40 -8.31
N THR A 251 13.83 -34.22 -7.55
CA THR A 251 14.78 -35.29 -7.18
C THR A 251 14.20 -36.30 -6.18
N SER A 252 13.00 -36.05 -5.65
CA SER A 252 12.33 -36.98 -4.72
C SER A 252 12.09 -38.36 -5.35
N ILE A 253 12.54 -39.41 -4.67
CA ILE A 253 12.41 -40.81 -5.11
C ILE A 253 11.14 -41.46 -4.55
N ALA A 254 10.38 -40.77 -3.71
CA ALA A 254 9.16 -41.31 -3.12
C ALA A 254 8.19 -41.91 -4.16
N PRO A 255 7.97 -41.31 -5.36
CA PRO A 255 7.17 -41.93 -6.41
C PRO A 255 7.75 -43.26 -6.94
N SER A 256 9.08 -43.34 -7.07
CA SER A 256 9.76 -44.55 -7.52
C SER A 256 9.72 -45.67 -6.48
N ILE A 257 9.85 -45.33 -5.18
CA ILE A 257 9.68 -46.28 -4.07
C ILE A 257 8.25 -46.82 -4.06
N ARG A 258 7.25 -45.94 -4.21
CA ARG A 258 5.84 -46.34 -4.29
C ARG A 258 5.61 -47.31 -5.45
N ARG A 259 6.08 -46.97 -6.66
CA ARG A 259 5.95 -47.84 -7.84
C ARG A 259 6.65 -49.17 -7.64
N ALA A 260 7.87 -49.18 -7.10
CA ALA A 260 8.58 -50.41 -6.79
C ALA A 260 7.83 -51.29 -5.77
N ALA A 261 7.17 -50.68 -4.78
CA ALA A 261 6.33 -51.40 -3.83
C ALA A 261 5.10 -52.03 -4.51
N ASP A 262 4.42 -51.30 -5.41
CA ASP A 262 3.28 -51.82 -6.16
C ASP A 262 3.72 -52.97 -7.11
N ASP A 263 4.85 -52.82 -7.80
CA ASP A 263 5.43 -53.85 -8.67
C ASP A 263 5.82 -55.12 -7.89
N LEU A 264 6.29 -54.99 -6.65
CA LEU A 264 6.61 -56.12 -5.77
C LEU A 264 5.37 -56.98 -5.46
N ALA A 265 4.18 -56.35 -5.38
CA ALA A 265 2.92 -57.02 -5.10
C ALA A 265 2.35 -57.73 -6.35
N ILE A 266 2.57 -57.15 -7.53
CA ILE A 266 2.00 -57.61 -8.81
C ILE A 266 2.92 -58.60 -9.54
N GLY A 267 4.24 -58.43 -9.43
CA GLY A 267 5.26 -59.21 -10.15
C GLY A 267 5.35 -60.69 -9.78
N PHE A 268 4.46 -61.18 -8.93
CA PHE A 268 4.34 -62.58 -8.59
C PHE A 268 3.62 -63.35 -9.71
N ILE A 269 4.39 -63.89 -10.65
CA ILE A 269 3.94 -64.97 -11.55
C ILE A 269 4.56 -66.25 -11.01
N ALA A 270 3.75 -67.13 -10.40
CA ALA A 270 4.23 -68.42 -9.92
C ALA A 270 4.79 -69.23 -11.10
N PRO A 271 6.09 -69.56 -11.15
CA PRO A 271 6.63 -70.38 -12.22
C PRO A 271 6.02 -71.78 -12.13
N VAL A 272 5.66 -72.36 -13.28
CA VAL A 272 5.09 -73.71 -13.34
C VAL A 272 6.10 -74.70 -12.74
N PRO A 273 5.73 -75.49 -11.72
CA PRO A 273 6.67 -76.39 -11.07
C PRO A 273 7.04 -77.55 -12.01
N ASP A 274 8.33 -77.67 -12.36
CA ASP A 274 8.88 -78.72 -13.24
C ASP A 274 9.02 -80.10 -12.56
N GLY A 275 8.16 -80.41 -11.58
CA GLY A 275 8.25 -81.61 -10.76
C GLY A 275 7.25 -82.69 -11.15
N ALA A 276 7.72 -83.85 -11.60
CA ALA A 276 6.89 -85.02 -11.90
C ALA A 276 6.24 -85.67 -10.65
N ALA A 277 6.48 -85.16 -9.44
CA ALA A 277 5.97 -85.69 -8.17
C ALA A 277 4.92 -84.74 -7.52
N PRO A 278 3.66 -85.18 -7.34
CA PRO A 278 2.56 -84.35 -6.81
C PRO A 278 2.84 -83.70 -5.44
N ASP A 279 3.57 -84.39 -4.55
CA ASP A 279 3.90 -83.90 -3.21
C ASP A 279 4.93 -82.77 -3.21
N LEU A 280 5.80 -82.69 -4.22
CA LEU A 280 6.74 -81.59 -4.37
C LEU A 280 6.01 -80.32 -4.83
N VAL A 281 5.09 -80.47 -5.79
CA VAL A 281 4.25 -79.39 -6.29
C VAL A 281 3.40 -78.77 -5.16
N ASN A 282 2.77 -79.60 -4.33
CA ASN A 282 1.96 -79.12 -3.20
C ASN A 282 2.79 -78.35 -2.17
N ARG A 283 3.98 -78.84 -1.81
CA ARG A 283 4.89 -78.14 -0.87
C ARG A 283 5.41 -76.83 -1.45
N GLN A 284 5.82 -76.84 -2.72
CA GLN A 284 6.25 -75.63 -3.42
C GLN A 284 5.14 -74.57 -3.46
N ASN A 285 3.89 -74.97 -3.73
CA ASN A 285 2.75 -74.05 -3.71
C ASN A 285 2.52 -73.44 -2.32
N GLN A 286 2.61 -74.24 -1.25
CA GLN A 286 2.40 -73.76 0.12
C GLN A 286 3.51 -72.80 0.58
N VAL A 287 4.77 -73.11 0.27
CA VAL A 287 5.90 -72.22 0.52
C VAL A 287 5.74 -70.93 -0.27
N MET A 288 5.36 -71.06 -1.54
CA MET A 288 5.20 -69.92 -2.42
C MET A 288 4.08 -68.98 -1.94
N GLU A 289 2.96 -69.51 -1.46
CA GLU A 289 1.89 -68.70 -0.85
C GLU A 289 2.35 -68.02 0.45
N THR A 290 3.20 -68.67 1.25
CA THR A 290 3.78 -68.06 2.46
C THR A 290 4.74 -66.92 2.11
N VAL A 291 5.62 -67.14 1.13
CA VAL A 291 6.54 -66.10 0.62
C VAL A 291 5.75 -64.94 0.02
N LYS A 292 4.72 -65.23 -0.77
CA LYS A 292 3.83 -64.22 -1.36
C LYS A 292 3.12 -63.39 -0.28
N ALA A 293 2.60 -64.01 0.77
CA ALA A 293 2.00 -63.30 1.89
C ALA A 293 3.01 -62.37 2.59
N SER A 294 4.24 -62.85 2.82
CA SER A 294 5.31 -62.03 3.42
C SER A 294 5.73 -60.87 2.51
N VAL A 295 5.86 -61.10 1.21
CA VAL A 295 6.22 -60.07 0.22
C VAL A 295 5.11 -59.03 0.12
N SER A 296 3.85 -59.45 0.10
CA SER A 296 2.68 -58.56 0.08
C SER A 296 2.58 -57.69 1.35
N ALA A 297 2.89 -58.26 2.52
CA ALA A 297 2.94 -57.48 3.76
C ALA A 297 4.04 -56.41 3.72
N GLN A 298 5.24 -56.79 3.25
CA GLN A 298 6.38 -55.88 3.13
C GLN A 298 6.13 -54.78 2.09
N SER A 299 5.56 -55.12 0.93
CA SER A 299 5.24 -54.16 -0.11
C SER A 299 4.21 -53.16 0.38
N LYS A 300 3.17 -53.61 1.09
CA LYS A 300 2.16 -52.71 1.68
C LYS A 300 2.75 -51.76 2.71
N ALA A 301 3.70 -52.22 3.52
CA ALA A 301 4.40 -51.37 4.49
C ALA A 301 5.25 -50.29 3.78
N LEU A 302 6.01 -50.68 2.75
CA LEU A 302 6.82 -49.75 1.95
C LEU A 302 5.94 -48.75 1.18
N ALA A 303 4.84 -49.22 0.60
CA ALA A 303 3.87 -48.41 -0.12
C ALA A 303 3.21 -47.38 0.80
N LYS A 304 2.84 -47.77 2.02
CA LYS A 304 2.30 -46.86 3.04
C LYS A 304 3.33 -45.80 3.45
N ALA A 305 4.57 -46.19 3.70
CA ALA A 305 5.62 -45.25 4.07
C ALA A 305 5.92 -44.25 2.94
N ALA A 306 5.90 -44.72 1.68
CA ALA A 306 6.01 -43.84 0.52
C ALA A 306 4.81 -42.88 0.41
N ASP A 307 3.57 -43.33 0.65
CA ASP A 307 2.39 -42.46 0.67
C ASP A 307 2.47 -41.40 1.76
N GLU A 308 2.95 -41.75 2.95
CA GLU A 308 3.16 -40.78 4.04
C GLU A 308 4.14 -39.68 3.61
N ILE A 309 5.19 -40.01 2.86
CA ILE A 309 6.12 -39.03 2.28
C ILE A 309 5.46 -38.20 1.18
N LEU A 310 4.72 -38.84 0.27
CA LEU A 310 4.03 -38.17 -0.85
C LEU A 310 2.88 -37.27 -0.38
N SER A 311 2.31 -37.55 0.79
CA SER A 311 1.26 -36.73 1.41
C SER A 311 1.78 -35.46 2.08
N ARG A 312 3.11 -35.32 2.24
CA ARG A 312 3.70 -34.11 2.82
C ARG A 312 3.42 -32.91 1.91
N PRO A 313 3.20 -31.71 2.49
CA PRO A 313 3.01 -30.50 1.69
C PRO A 313 4.20 -30.27 0.78
N THR A 314 3.93 -30.16 -0.53
CA THR A 314 4.94 -29.78 -1.51
C THR A 314 5.25 -28.29 -1.36
N VAL A 315 6.48 -27.91 -1.71
CA VAL A 315 6.86 -26.50 -1.75
C VAL A 315 6.26 -25.90 -3.01
N GLY A 316 5.43 -24.87 -2.84
CA GLY A 316 4.84 -24.15 -3.97
C GLY A 316 5.91 -23.36 -4.72
N GLU A 317 5.74 -23.20 -6.04
CA GLU A 317 6.62 -22.35 -6.83
C GLU A 317 6.44 -20.88 -6.42
N ARG A 318 7.42 -20.35 -5.69
CA ARG A 318 7.44 -18.94 -5.30
C ARG A 318 7.98 -18.11 -6.45
N ARG A 319 7.16 -17.17 -6.92
CA ARG A 319 7.59 -16.12 -7.84
C ARG A 319 8.01 -14.90 -7.05
N PHE A 320 9.26 -14.47 -7.21
CA PHE A 320 9.71 -13.18 -6.71
C PHE A 320 9.01 -12.05 -7.48
N VAL A 321 8.48 -11.06 -6.75
CA VAL A 321 7.86 -9.87 -7.31
C VAL A 321 8.65 -8.66 -6.80
N PRO A 322 9.43 -7.98 -7.65
CA PRO A 322 10.16 -6.79 -7.22
C PRO A 322 9.19 -5.67 -6.87
N LEU A 323 9.47 -4.96 -5.78
CA LEU A 323 8.73 -3.77 -5.38
C LEU A 323 9.57 -2.51 -5.62
N SER A 324 8.94 -1.48 -6.16
CA SER A 324 9.53 -0.14 -6.17
C SER A 324 9.58 0.42 -4.74
N PRO A 325 10.46 1.39 -4.44
CA PRO A 325 10.49 2.08 -3.14
C PRO A 325 9.13 2.59 -2.68
N ALA A 326 8.34 3.14 -3.61
CA ALA A 326 7.00 3.63 -3.30
C ALA A 326 5.99 2.50 -3.07
N GLY A 327 6.08 1.39 -3.81
CA GLY A 327 5.27 0.21 -3.57
C GLY A 327 5.59 -0.44 -2.22
N ALA A 328 6.88 -0.54 -1.87
CA ALA A 328 7.32 -1.12 -0.61
C ALA A 328 6.83 -0.31 0.60
N VAL A 329 6.85 1.03 0.56
CA VAL A 329 6.34 1.86 1.66
C VAL A 329 4.83 1.74 1.86
N LEU A 330 4.09 1.39 0.80
CA LEU A 330 2.66 1.11 0.91
C LEU A 330 2.39 -0.28 1.49
N GLU A 331 3.11 -1.30 1.03
CA GLU A 331 2.99 -2.67 1.53
C GLU A 331 3.37 -2.75 3.02
N TYR A 332 4.50 -2.12 3.39
CA TYR A 332 5.06 -2.10 4.74
C TYR A 332 4.68 -0.83 5.53
N ALA A 333 3.55 -0.21 5.21
CA ALA A 333 3.17 1.09 5.81
C ALA A 333 3.14 1.06 7.35
N GLY A 334 2.81 -0.09 7.95
CA GLY A 334 2.77 -0.28 9.40
C GLY A 334 4.13 -0.16 10.09
N ASP A 335 5.22 -0.52 9.41
CA ASP A 335 6.57 -0.49 9.98
C ASP A 335 7.24 0.88 9.84
N PHE A 336 6.73 1.71 8.91
CA PHE A 336 7.26 3.04 8.60
C PHE A 336 6.34 4.19 9.07
N ILE A 337 5.59 4.00 10.17
CA ILE A 337 4.73 5.04 10.76
C ILE A 337 5.44 6.38 10.95
N PRO A 338 6.70 6.45 11.44
CA PRO A 338 7.39 7.74 11.59
C PRO A 338 7.60 8.48 10.25
N ALA A 339 7.90 7.74 9.18
CA ALA A 339 8.08 8.32 7.85
C ALA A 339 6.75 8.84 7.29
N TRP A 340 5.67 8.06 7.44
CA TRP A 340 4.32 8.48 7.09
C TRP A 340 3.85 9.70 7.89
N ALA A 341 4.09 9.71 9.20
CA ALA A 341 3.77 10.84 10.05
C ALA A 341 4.54 12.09 9.62
N GLY A 342 5.83 11.97 9.31
CA GLY A 342 6.64 13.07 8.77
C GLY A 342 6.11 13.60 7.44
N ALA A 343 5.83 12.70 6.49
CA ALA A 343 5.31 13.04 5.17
C ALA A 343 3.96 13.77 5.23
N ILE A 344 3.00 13.22 5.99
CA ILE A 344 1.68 13.84 6.20
C ILE A 344 1.82 15.17 6.94
N SER A 345 2.73 15.24 7.92
CA SER A 345 2.95 16.48 8.67
C SER A 345 3.46 17.60 7.78
N ILE A 346 4.41 17.34 6.88
CA ILE A 346 4.91 18.37 5.95
C ILE A 346 3.76 18.97 5.12
N ASP A 347 2.85 18.12 4.67
CA ASP A 347 1.72 18.52 3.84
C ASP A 347 0.61 19.27 4.62
N LEU A 348 0.37 18.89 5.89
CA LEU A 348 -0.77 19.36 6.69
C LEU A 348 -0.42 20.39 7.78
N LEU A 349 0.84 20.58 8.14
CA LEU A 349 1.27 21.57 9.14
C LEU A 349 0.74 22.98 8.84
N PRO A 350 0.67 23.44 7.58
CA PRO A 350 0.05 24.73 7.28
C PRO A 350 -1.40 24.87 7.78
N GLY A 351 -2.16 23.77 7.88
CA GLY A 351 -3.50 23.78 8.46
C GLY A 351 -3.51 24.23 9.92
N VAL A 352 -2.49 23.87 10.70
CA VAL A 352 -2.31 24.36 12.08
C VAL A 352 -2.13 25.88 12.10
N MET A 353 -1.36 26.42 11.15
CA MET A 353 -1.16 27.87 11.01
C MET A 353 -2.48 28.58 10.67
N VAL A 354 -3.29 28.00 9.78
CA VAL A 354 -4.63 28.50 9.45
C VAL A 354 -5.53 28.54 10.69
N PHE A 355 -5.52 27.50 11.52
CA PHE A 355 -6.29 27.47 12.76
C PHE A 355 -5.83 28.52 13.77
N ILE A 356 -4.52 28.69 13.97
CA ILE A 356 -3.96 29.74 14.83
C ILE A 356 -4.44 31.11 14.35
N LEU A 357 -4.32 31.41 13.05
CA LEU A 357 -4.79 32.67 12.47
C LEU A 357 -6.29 32.86 12.66
N ALA A 358 -7.11 31.82 12.49
CA ALA A 358 -8.55 31.87 12.68
C ALA A 358 -8.95 32.20 14.13
N VAL A 359 -8.25 31.61 15.11
CA VAL A 359 -8.46 31.89 16.54
C VAL A 359 -8.08 33.33 16.87
N VAL A 360 -6.92 33.80 16.39
CA VAL A 360 -6.43 35.17 16.63
C VAL A 360 -7.38 36.21 16.03
N HIS A 361 -7.77 36.07 14.76
CA HIS A 361 -8.75 36.97 14.12
C HIS A 361 -10.13 36.89 14.80
N GLY A 362 -10.50 35.72 15.33
CA GLY A 362 -11.70 35.57 16.17
C GLY A 362 -11.61 36.34 17.48
N ALA A 363 -10.45 36.36 18.14
CA ALA A 363 -10.22 37.11 19.37
C ALA A 363 -10.21 38.62 19.14
N ILE A 364 -9.55 39.09 18.08
CA ILE A 364 -9.55 40.49 17.63
C ILE A 364 -10.99 40.98 17.45
N ARG A 365 -11.79 40.25 16.66
CA ARG A 365 -13.20 40.61 16.43
C ARG A 365 -14.05 40.68 17.70
N ARG A 366 -13.89 39.74 18.63
CA ARG A 366 -14.64 39.78 19.90
C ARG A 366 -14.28 40.98 20.77
N GLN A 367 -13.07 41.52 20.62
CA GLN A 367 -12.62 42.71 21.36
C GLN A 367 -13.00 44.01 20.64
N GLU A 368 -13.21 43.95 19.32
CA GLU A 368 -13.68 45.06 18.48
C GLU A 368 -15.20 45.11 18.34
N ASP A 369 -15.91 44.07 18.77
CA ASP A 369 -17.37 44.03 18.79
C ASP A 369 -17.86 45.22 19.63
N PRO A 370 -18.53 46.20 19.01
CA PRO A 370 -18.74 47.47 19.66
C PRO A 370 -19.77 47.29 20.77
N LEU A 371 -19.36 47.57 22.01
CA LEU A 371 -20.20 47.51 23.20
C LEU A 371 -21.59 48.15 22.92
N PRO A 372 -22.69 47.64 23.48
CA PRO A 372 -24.03 48.21 23.27
C PRO A 372 -23.99 49.73 23.43
N PHE A 373 -24.77 50.48 22.64
CA PHE A 373 -24.77 51.95 22.66
C PHE A 373 -24.80 52.56 24.08
N ALA A 374 -25.48 51.88 25.01
CA ALA A 374 -25.55 52.22 26.43
C ALA A 374 -24.19 52.32 27.16
N GLU A 375 -23.15 51.62 26.70
CA GLU A 375 -21.80 51.64 27.27
C GLU A 375 -20.84 52.59 26.52
N ARG A 376 -21.32 53.26 25.47
CA ARG A 376 -20.55 54.23 24.67
C ARG A 376 -20.82 55.68 25.06
N ILE A 377 -21.86 55.95 25.84
CA ILE A 377 -22.13 57.30 26.33
C ILE A 377 -21.05 57.64 27.35
N THR A 378 -20.16 58.56 27.01
CA THR A 378 -19.21 59.10 27.99
C THR A 378 -19.98 59.89 29.05
N ALA A 379 -19.47 59.97 30.29
CA ALA A 379 -20.13 60.74 31.34
C ALA A 379 -20.38 62.21 30.91
N ALA A 380 -19.51 62.76 30.06
CA ALA A 380 -19.67 64.09 29.48
C ALA A 380 -20.89 64.17 28.53
N GLU A 381 -21.06 63.20 27.64
CA GLU A 381 -22.21 63.14 26.73
C GLU A 381 -23.52 62.86 27.49
N LEU A 382 -23.47 62.07 28.58
CA LEU A 382 -24.62 61.85 29.46
C LEU A 382 -25.02 63.15 30.17
N LEU A 383 -24.06 63.90 30.69
CA LEU A 383 -24.30 65.18 31.35
C LEU A 383 -24.84 66.22 30.37
N GLN A 384 -24.31 66.27 29.15
CA GLN A 384 -24.79 67.15 28.10
C GLN A 384 -26.21 66.75 27.64
N ALA A 385 -26.49 65.45 27.51
CA ALA A 385 -27.84 64.97 27.22
C ALA A 385 -28.84 65.32 28.34
N LEU A 386 -28.42 65.27 29.60
CA LEU A 386 -29.23 65.68 30.75
C LEU A 386 -29.43 67.20 30.82
N GLU A 387 -28.42 68.00 30.44
CA GLU A 387 -28.56 69.45 30.32
C GLU A 387 -29.54 69.83 29.20
N VAL A 388 -29.45 69.19 28.04
CA VAL A 388 -30.40 69.36 26.94
C VAL A 388 -31.82 68.95 27.39
N GLN A 389 -31.96 67.83 28.11
CA GLN A 389 -33.25 67.42 28.66
C GLN A 389 -33.83 68.44 29.64
N ARG A 390 -33.00 69.02 30.52
CA ARG A 390 -33.43 70.08 31.45
C ARG A 390 -33.80 71.36 30.71
N ALA A 391 -33.05 71.76 29.69
CA ALA A 391 -33.35 72.94 28.88
C ALA A 391 -34.68 72.78 28.13
N VAL A 392 -34.94 71.60 27.55
CA VAL A 392 -36.22 71.27 26.88
C VAL A 392 -37.39 71.27 27.87
N SER A 393 -37.19 70.68 29.06
CA SER A 393 -38.21 70.65 30.12
C SER A 393 -38.50 72.06 30.68
N ALA A 394 -37.47 72.91 30.83
CA ALA A 394 -37.62 74.30 31.27
C ALA A 394 -38.33 75.18 30.23
N SER A 395 -38.24 74.81 28.96
CA SER A 395 -38.97 75.44 27.85
C SER A 395 -40.45 75.01 27.78
N GLY A 396 -40.90 74.14 28.69
CA GLY A 396 -42.29 73.68 28.77
C GLY A 396 -42.69 72.65 27.71
N MET A 397 -41.73 72.10 26.95
CA MET A 397 -41.97 71.10 25.91
C MET A 397 -41.62 69.69 26.42
N SER A 398 -42.41 68.67 26.06
CA SER A 398 -41.99 67.28 26.28
C SER A 398 -40.84 66.92 25.33
N VAL A 399 -40.00 65.95 25.72
CA VAL A 399 -38.90 65.49 24.87
C VAL A 399 -39.42 64.99 23.52
N GLU A 400 -40.60 64.33 23.48
CA GLU A 400 -41.21 63.91 22.22
C GLU A 400 -41.68 65.10 21.35
N GLN A 401 -42.13 66.19 21.96
CA GLN A 401 -42.55 67.39 21.24
C GLN A 401 -41.37 68.17 20.67
N ALA A 402 -40.23 68.21 21.38
CA ALA A 402 -39.01 68.83 20.89
C ALA A 402 -38.38 68.03 19.73
N THR A 403 -38.38 66.70 19.81
CA THR A 403 -37.92 65.86 18.70
C THR A 403 -38.83 65.98 17.49
N ALA A 404 -40.16 66.02 17.69
CA ALA A 404 -41.12 66.21 16.59
C ALA A 404 -41.04 67.61 15.94
N ALA A 405 -40.63 68.63 16.69
CA ALA A 405 -40.39 69.97 16.16
C ALA A 405 -39.12 70.05 15.30
N MET A 406 -38.07 69.28 15.64
CA MET A 406 -36.86 69.13 14.82
C MET A 406 -37.06 68.22 13.61
N GLU A 407 -38.04 67.32 13.63
CA GLU A 407 -38.39 66.43 12.52
C GLU A 407 -39.27 67.08 11.44
N LYS A 408 -39.74 68.32 11.65
CA LYS A 408 -40.38 69.11 10.59
C LYS A 408 -39.30 69.59 9.62
N PRO A 409 -39.33 69.20 8.34
CA PRO A 409 -38.32 69.62 7.39
C PRO A 409 -38.45 71.13 7.12
N GLU A 410 -37.32 71.83 7.09
CA GLU A 410 -37.18 73.17 6.50
C GLU A 410 -37.37 73.12 4.98
N THR A 411 -38.57 72.74 4.50
CA THR A 411 -38.97 73.02 3.11
C THR A 411 -39.45 74.45 3.03
N SER A 412 -38.54 75.42 3.03
CA SER A 412 -38.84 76.84 2.82
C SER A 412 -37.57 77.64 2.52
N GLN A 413 -36.86 77.34 1.42
CA GLN A 413 -36.11 78.35 0.62
C GLN A 413 -35.35 77.74 -0.58
N GLU A 414 -35.00 76.45 -0.59
CA GLU A 414 -34.33 75.82 -1.74
C GLU A 414 -35.30 75.37 -2.86
N ASP A 415 -36.50 74.89 -2.52
CA ASP A 415 -37.51 74.50 -3.52
C ASP A 415 -38.10 75.69 -4.29
N ALA A 416 -38.08 76.90 -3.70
CA ALA A 416 -38.49 78.13 -4.39
C ALA A 416 -37.46 78.59 -5.44
N ARG A 417 -36.16 78.37 -5.20
CA ARG A 417 -35.09 78.69 -6.18
C ARG A 417 -35.06 77.71 -7.35
N LEU A 418 -35.36 76.43 -7.10
CA LEU A 418 -35.46 75.40 -8.14
C LEU A 418 -36.71 75.56 -9.04
N ALA A 419 -37.76 76.21 -8.55
CA ALA A 419 -38.95 76.56 -9.33
C ALA A 419 -38.75 77.81 -10.22
N GLU A 420 -37.97 78.80 -9.78
CA GLU A 420 -37.59 79.96 -10.60
C GLU A 420 -36.64 79.59 -11.75
N LEU A 421 -35.67 78.70 -11.50
CA LEU A 421 -34.73 78.23 -12.54
C LEU A 421 -35.40 77.38 -13.63
N LYS A 422 -36.49 76.68 -13.32
CA LYS A 422 -37.28 75.90 -14.29
C LYS A 422 -38.30 76.73 -15.06
N ALA A 423 -38.65 77.93 -14.59
CA ALA A 423 -39.57 78.83 -15.29
C ALA A 423 -38.86 79.62 -16.41
N ASP A 424 -37.56 79.86 -16.29
CA ASP A 424 -36.74 80.53 -17.32
C ASP A 424 -36.32 79.59 -18.46
N GLU A 425 -36.22 78.28 -18.22
CA GLU A 425 -35.88 77.28 -19.26
C GLU A 425 -37.07 76.95 -20.18
N VAL A 426 -38.31 77.17 -19.74
CA VAL A 426 -39.54 76.89 -20.51
C VAL A 426 -39.94 78.05 -21.44
N LYS A 427 -39.39 79.26 -21.25
CA LYS A 427 -39.65 80.41 -22.16
C LYS A 427 -38.74 80.47 -23.39
N ALA A 428 -37.74 79.60 -23.50
CA ALA A 428 -36.77 79.62 -24.60
C ALA A 428 -37.11 78.66 -25.76
N ASP A 429 -38.10 77.77 -25.62
CA ASP A 429 -38.34 76.65 -26.56
C ASP A 429 -39.67 76.74 -27.35
N GLU A 430 -40.32 77.91 -27.37
CA GLU A 430 -41.59 78.11 -28.09
C GLU A 430 -41.40 78.60 -29.55
N ASN A 431 -40.25 78.30 -30.17
CA ASN A 431 -39.97 78.77 -31.53
C ASN A 431 -39.14 77.80 -32.40
N THR A 432 -39.49 76.51 -32.44
CA THR A 432 -39.14 75.70 -33.62
C THR A 432 -40.16 74.60 -33.88
N ASN A 433 -41.05 74.87 -34.83
CA ASN A 433 -41.97 73.92 -35.44
C ASN A 433 -41.21 73.17 -36.57
N ILE A 434 -41.45 71.87 -36.76
CA ILE A 434 -41.59 71.15 -38.06
C ILE A 434 -41.71 69.62 -37.79
N THR A 435 -42.96 69.17 -37.87
CA THR A 435 -43.53 67.90 -38.38
C THR A 435 -43.01 66.50 -37.97
N SER A 436 -43.92 65.83 -37.27
CA SER A 436 -44.30 64.41 -37.24
C SER A 436 -44.32 63.66 -38.59
N LEU A 437 -44.08 62.33 -38.55
CA LEU A 437 -44.98 61.30 -39.12
C LEU A 437 -44.64 59.87 -38.62
N ASP A 438 -45.70 59.05 -38.64
CA ASP A 438 -46.08 57.85 -37.88
C ASP A 438 -45.38 56.52 -38.29
N PRO A 439 -45.42 55.43 -37.48
CA PRO A 439 -44.69 54.18 -37.67
C PRO A 439 -45.53 53.07 -38.32
N LYS A 440 -44.91 52.13 -39.04
CA LYS A 440 -45.46 50.79 -39.27
C LYS A 440 -44.41 49.79 -39.76
N THR A 441 -44.25 48.72 -38.98
CA THR A 441 -44.06 47.30 -39.39
C THR A 441 -43.31 46.98 -40.69
N ARG A 442 -42.28 46.10 -40.60
CA ARG A 442 -42.25 44.74 -41.21
C ARG A 442 -40.81 44.28 -41.53
N ARG A 443 -40.41 43.20 -40.84
CA ARG A 443 -39.75 41.97 -41.33
C ARG A 443 -38.86 42.04 -42.59
N ASP A 444 -37.66 41.49 -42.41
CA ASP A 444 -36.99 40.47 -43.24
C ASP A 444 -35.89 40.91 -44.24
N ARG A 445 -34.86 40.05 -44.33
CA ARG A 445 -33.80 39.88 -45.37
C ARG A 445 -32.59 40.83 -45.32
N SER A 446 -31.38 40.36 -44.99
CA SER A 446 -30.45 39.42 -45.68
C SER A 446 -29.56 40.08 -46.75
N HIS A 447 -28.33 39.57 -46.85
CA HIS A 447 -27.20 39.89 -47.76
C HIS A 447 -26.22 40.92 -47.18
N GLU A 448 -25.03 40.45 -46.77
CA GLU A 448 -23.83 40.22 -47.61
C GLU A 448 -23.26 41.55 -48.11
N ASP A 449 -22.04 41.87 -47.67
CA ASP A 449 -20.92 41.77 -48.59
C ASP A 449 -19.57 41.92 -47.87
N ARG A 450 -18.71 40.94 -48.16
CA ARG A 450 -17.25 40.98 -48.32
C ARG A 450 -16.33 41.23 -47.14
#